data_AF-A0ABD2PXQ7-F1
#
_entry.id   AF-A0ABD2PXQ7-F1
#
_cell.length_a   1.000
_cell.length_b   1.000
_cell.length_c   1.000
_cell.angle_alpha   90.00
_cell.angle_beta   90.00
_cell.angle_gamma   90.00
#
_symmetry.space_group_name_H-M   'P 1'
#
loop_
_entity.id
_entity.type
_entity.pdbx_description
1 polymer ?
#
loop_
_entity_poly.entity_id
_entity_poly.type
_entity_poly.pdbx_seq_one_letter_code
_entity_poly.pdbx_strand_id
1 'polypeptide(L)' 'MRINSILSPFFVLRKSSNGLNLMPFDQFTFDKEELFLVFCDPSTSDRYPGWPLRNQLYALSST' A
#
# COMPACT_ATOMS: atom_id res chain seq x y z
N MET A 1 -0.60 -19.65 9.15
CA MET A 1 0.73 -19.00 9.04
C MET A 1 0.57 -17.55 9.49
N ARG A 2 0.94 -17.22 10.73
CA ARG A 2 0.89 -15.83 11.25
C ARG A 2 2.24 -15.19 10.95
N ILE A 3 2.26 -14.23 10.03
CA ILE A 3 3.45 -13.42 9.75
C ILE A 3 3.41 -12.25 10.76
N ASN A 4 4.46 -12.13 11.56
CA ASN A 4 4.64 -11.01 12.49
C ASN A 4 4.61 -9.68 11.70
N SER A 5 3.66 -8.81 12.03
CA SER A 5 3.29 -7.60 11.29
C SER A 5 4.35 -6.48 11.27
N ILE A 6 5.56 -6.72 11.77
CA ILE A 6 6.58 -5.69 12.01
C ILE A 6 7.42 -5.40 10.74
N LEU A 7 7.34 -6.22 9.68
CA LEU A 7 8.25 -6.15 8.52
C LEU A 7 7.58 -6.15 7.13
N SER A 8 6.26 -5.95 7.02
CA SER A 8 5.63 -5.85 5.68
C SER A 8 6.12 -4.57 5.00
N PRO A 9 6.68 -4.59 3.78
CA PRO A 9 7.04 -3.38 3.05
C PRO A 9 5.83 -2.77 2.31
N PHE A 10 4.62 -3.29 2.53
CA PHE A 10 3.37 -2.89 1.89
C PHE A 10 2.34 -2.46 2.93
N PHE A 11 1.68 -1.33 2.68
CA PHE A 11 0.76 -0.67 3.61
C PHE A 11 -0.36 0.07 2.87
N VAL A 12 -1.40 0.45 3.61
CA VAL A 12 -2.44 1.39 3.16
C VAL A 12 -2.35 2.65 4.00
N LEU A 13 -2.45 3.80 3.36
CA LEU A 13 -2.57 5.08 4.04
C LEU A 13 -3.96 5.65 3.76
N ARG A 14 -4.75 5.82 4.82
CA ARG A 14 -6.10 6.38 4.76
C ARG A 14 -6.04 7.84 5.19
N LYS A 15 -6.54 8.73 4.33
CA LYS A 15 -6.67 10.15 4.67
C LYS A 15 -8.05 10.40 5.25
N SER A 16 -8.06 10.89 6.49
CA SER A 16 -9.26 11.29 7.23
C SER A 16 -9.25 12.80 7.45
N SER A 17 -10.39 13.36 7.90
CA SER A 17 -10.47 14.78 8.30
C SER A 17 -9.47 15.15 9.40
N ASN A 18 -9.05 14.16 10.21
CA ASN A 18 -8.23 14.35 11.39
C ASN A 18 -6.76 13.96 11.16
N GLY A 19 -6.38 13.61 9.93
CA GLY A 19 -5.00 13.27 9.57
C GLY A 19 -4.87 11.97 8.77
N LEU A 20 -3.68 11.39 8.80
CA LEU A 20 -3.31 10.20 8.04
C LEU A 20 -3.20 8.98 8.96
N ASN A 21 -3.90 7.90 8.60
CA ASN A 21 -3.83 6.63 9.31
C ASN A 21 -3.09 5.61 8.46
N LEU A 22 -1.97 5.08 8.98
CA LEU A 22 -1.23 3.99 8.36
C LEU A 22 -1.80 2.65 8.84
N MET A 23 -2.12 1.77 7.89
CA MET A 23 -2.74 0.48 8.15
C MET A 23 -1.99 -0.63 7.41
N PRO A 24 -2.00 -1.87 7.95
CA PRO A 24 -1.55 -3.05 7.22
C PRO A 24 -2.26 -3.23 5.86
N PHE A 25 -1.57 -3.78 4.86
CA PHE A 25 -2.12 -3.98 3.52
C PHE A 25 -3.32 -4.93 3.46
N ASP A 26 -3.40 -5.89 4.38
CA ASP A 26 -4.53 -6.83 4.49
C ASP A 26 -5.82 -6.19 5.02
N GLN A 27 -5.76 -4.94 5.49
CA GLN A 27 -6.93 -4.12 5.85
C GLN A 27 -7.39 -3.22 4.71
N PHE A 28 -6.87 -3.42 3.50
CA PHE A 28 -7.33 -2.71 2.31
C PHE A 28 -8.80 -3.04 2.01
N THR A 29 -9.61 -1.99 1.84
CA THR A 29 -11.01 -2.09 1.43
C THR A 29 -11.32 -1.04 0.38
N PHE A 30 -12.14 -1.39 -0.61
CA PHE A 30 -12.61 -0.44 -1.63
C PHE A 30 -13.72 0.45 -1.03
N ASP A 31 -13.29 1.51 -0.34
CA ASP A 31 -14.18 2.48 0.30
C ASP A 31 -14.33 3.73 -0.58
N LYS A 32 -15.32 4.59 -0.29
CA LYS A 32 -15.46 5.91 -0.94
C LYS A 32 -14.43 6.94 -0.46
N GLU A 33 -13.56 6.57 0.47
CA GLU A 33 -12.55 7.45 1.06
C GLU A 33 -11.29 7.52 0.19
N GLU A 34 -10.53 8.61 0.33
CA GLU A 34 -9.25 8.77 -0.34
C GLU A 34 -8.20 7.83 0.31
N LEU A 35 -7.88 6.75 -0.41
CA LEU A 35 -6.93 5.73 0.02
C LEU A 35 -5.68 5.77 -0.86
N PHE A 36 -4.52 5.62 -0.22
CA PHE A 36 -3.24 5.52 -0.89
C PHE A 36 -2.64 4.14 -0.64
N LEU A 37 -2.20 3.48 -1.70
CA LEU A 37 -1.44 2.24 -1.64
C LEU A 37 0.03 2.59 -1.53
N VAL A 38 0.68 2.12 -0.48
CA VAL A 38 2.04 2.54 -0.13
C VAL A 38 2.94 1.32 -0.05
N PHE A 39 4.17 1.46 -0.53
CA PHE A 39 5.20 0.45 -0.37
C PHE A 39 6.58 1.09 -0.21
N CYS A 40 7.51 0.37 0.41
CA CYS A 40 8.92 0.76 0.45
C CYS A 40 9.52 0.53 -0.95
N ASP A 41 9.62 1.59 -1.73
CA ASP A 41 10.13 1.52 -3.10
C ASP A 41 11.66 1.31 -3.11
N PRO A 42 12.18 0.20 -3.68
CA PRO A 42 13.62 0.01 -3.84
C PRO A 42 14.22 0.84 -4.99
N SER A 43 13.40 1.46 -5.84
CA SER A 43 13.87 2.34 -6.90
C SER A 43 14.51 3.60 -6.32
N THR A 44 15.69 3.94 -6.82
CA THR A 44 16.33 5.24 -6.55
C THR A 44 15.98 6.28 -7.62
N SER A 45 15.09 5.95 -8.56
CA SER A 45 14.69 6.86 -9.62
C SER A 45 13.52 7.72 -9.20
N ASP A 46 13.65 9.04 -9.33
CA ASP A 46 12.57 9.99 -9.05
C ASP A 46 11.41 9.94 -10.06
N ARG A 47 11.58 9.22 -11.18
CA ARG A 47 10.60 9.17 -12.28
C ARG A 47 9.92 7.82 -12.44
N TYR A 48 10.58 6.74 -12.02
CA TYR A 48 10.12 5.39 -12.28
C TYR A 48 9.98 4.63 -10.96
N PRO A 49 8.77 4.10 -10.67
CA PRO A 49 8.56 3.32 -9.48
C PRO A 49 9.29 1.98 -9.58
N GLY A 50 9.64 1.42 -8.43
CA GLY A 50 10.27 0.11 -8.37
C GLY A 50 9.35 -1.01 -8.81
N TRP A 51 9.99 -2.14 -9.11
CA TRP A 51 9.35 -3.37 -9.55
C TRP A 51 8.14 -3.83 -8.71
N PRO A 52 8.13 -3.70 -7.35
CA PRO A 52 7.00 -4.19 -6.56
C PRO A 52 5.64 -3.61 -6.94
N LEU A 53 5.60 -2.38 -7.46
CA LEU A 53 4.34 -1.73 -7.87
C LEU A 53 3.58 -2.55 -8.91
N ARG A 54 4.28 -3.22 -9.84
CA ARG A 54 3.63 -4.02 -10.89
C ARG A 54 2.75 -5.12 -10.30
N ASN A 55 3.23 -5.82 -9.28
CA ASN A 55 2.50 -6.92 -8.65
C ASN A 55 1.31 -6.39 -7.84
N GLN A 56 1.45 -5.24 -7.18
CA GLN A 56 0.33 -4.61 -6.48
C GLN A 56 -0.78 -4.19 -7.45
N LEU A 57 -0.43 -3.50 -8.54
CA LEU A 57 -1.41 -3.09 -9.56
C LEU A 57 -2.11 -4.29 -10.18
N TYR A 58 -1.39 -5.38 -10.44
CA TYR A 58 -1.98 -6.62 -10.93
C TYR A 58 -2.99 -7.21 -9.93
N ALA A 59 -2.62 -7.32 -8.65
CA ALA A 59 -3.51 -7.83 -7.60
C ALA A 59 -4.80 -7.00 -7.47
N LEU A 60 -4.69 -5.67 -7.58
CA LEU A 60 -5.84 -4.77 -7.54
C LEU A 60 -6.72 -4.89 -8.78
N SER A 61 -6.11 -5.04 -9.97
CA SER A 61 -6.87 -5.22 -11.22
C SER A 61 -7.61 -6.55 -11.32
N SER A 62 -7.27 -7.51 -10.46
CA SER A 62 -7.88 -8.85 -10.41
C SER A 62 -8.91 -9.01 -9.29
N THR A 63 -9.22 -7.92 -8.56
CA THR A 63 -10.25 -7.87 -7.52
C THR A 63 -11.48 -7.15 -8.07
#